data_AF-A0A1F2UJ72-F1
#
_entry.id   AF-A0A1F2UJ72-F1
#
_cell.length_a   1.000
_cell.length_b   1.000
_cell.length_c   1.000
_cell.angle_alpha   90.00
_cell.angle_beta   90.00
_cell.angle_gamma   90.00
#
_symmetry.space_group_name_H-M   'P 1'
#
loop_
_entity.id
_entity.type
_entity.pdbx_description
1 polymer ?
#
loop_
_entity_poly.entity_id
_entity_poly.type
_entity_poly.pdbx_seq_one_letter_code
_entity_poly.pdbx_strand_id
1 'polypeptide(L)'
;MVEDRLRIWEVLFQRALVLIDSVARAGITLSDWSFGGGTVLMRRYRHRFSRDVDIFIPDPQYLGYLSPHLNDTAEEMTDDYTLQANFLKLLSNRFSV
;
A
#
# COMPACT_ATOMS: atom_id res chain seq x y z
N MET A 1 -15.42 -18.10 -1.39
CA MET A 1 -14.85 -19.39 -0.94
C MET A 1 -13.32 -19.33 -1.06
N VAL A 2 -12.52 -20.06 -0.26
CA VAL A 2 -11.04 -19.96 -0.05
C VAL A 2 -10.21 -19.18 -1.10
N GLU A 3 -10.39 -19.45 -2.39
CA GLU A 3 -9.81 -18.72 -3.53
C GLU A 3 -9.96 -17.18 -3.45
N ASP A 4 -11.12 -16.67 -3.03
CA ASP A 4 -11.38 -15.23 -2.91
C ASP A 4 -10.47 -14.59 -1.85
N ARG A 5 -10.13 -15.36 -0.81
CA ARG A 5 -9.18 -14.90 0.21
C ARG A 5 -7.78 -14.77 -0.37
N LEU A 6 -7.38 -15.66 -1.28
CA LEU A 6 -6.07 -15.60 -1.95
C LEU A 6 -5.91 -14.39 -2.88
N ARG A 7 -7.01 -13.70 -3.22
CA ARG A 7 -7.02 -12.50 -4.07
C ARG A 7 -7.23 -11.19 -3.30
N ILE A 8 -7.44 -11.24 -1.98
CA ILE A 8 -7.71 -10.03 -1.19
C ILE A 8 -6.61 -8.96 -1.30
N TRP A 9 -5.36 -9.41 -1.47
CA TRP A 9 -4.21 -8.53 -1.68
C TRP A 9 -4.23 -7.80 -3.03
N GLU A 10 -4.93 -8.31 -4.05
CA GLU A 10 -4.97 -7.70 -5.39
C GLU A 10 -5.64 -6.32 -5.32
N VAL A 11 -6.72 -6.20 -4.55
CA VAL A 11 -7.41 -4.92 -4.31
C VAL A 11 -6.51 -3.94 -3.57
N LEU A 12 -5.80 -4.41 -2.54
CA LEU A 12 -4.85 -3.57 -1.79
C LEU A 12 -3.67 -3.14 -2.67
N PHE A 13 -3.18 -4.03 -3.54
CA PHE A 13 -2.09 -3.71 -4.47
C PHE A 13 -2.54 -2.69 -5.51
N GLN A 14 -3.74 -2.83 -6.08
CA GLN A 14 -4.31 -1.83 -6.99
C GLN A 14 -4.42 -0.45 -6.32
N ARG A 15 -4.88 -0.38 -5.07
CA ARG A 15 -4.93 0.87 -4.30
C ARG A 15 -3.53 1.43 -4.04
N ALA A 16 -2.56 0.58 -3.72
CA ALA A 16 -1.18 1.01 -3.54
C ALA A 16 -0.61 1.64 -4.82
N LEU A 17 -0.88 1.08 -6.00
CA LEU A 17 -0.47 1.67 -7.28
C LEU A 17 -1.11 3.04 -7.52
N VAL A 18 -2.43 3.16 -7.29
CA VAL A 18 -3.15 4.45 -7.41
C VAL A 18 -2.53 5.51 -6.48
N LEU A 19 -2.14 5.13 -5.27
CA LEU A 19 -1.51 6.04 -4.32
C LEU A 19 -0.07 6.40 -4.73
N ILE A 20 0.71 5.45 -5.25
CA ILE A 20 2.06 5.71 -5.77
C ILE A 20 1.98 6.72 -6.93
N ASP A 21 1.02 6.55 -7.84
CA ASP A 21 0.85 7.44 -8.98
C ASP A 21 0.35 8.84 -8.57
N SER A 22 -0.36 8.96 -7.44
CA SER A 22 -0.93 10.24 -7.02
C SER A 22 0.12 11.27 -6.59
N VAL A 23 1.33 10.85 -6.23
CA VAL A 23 2.46 11.75 -5.88
C VAL A 23 2.89 12.64 -7.05
N ALA A 24 2.54 12.26 -8.30
CA ALA A 24 2.75 13.10 -9.47
C ALA A 24 2.06 14.46 -9.38
N ARG A 25 0.95 14.56 -8.62
CA ARG A 25 0.26 15.84 -8.36
C ARG A 25 1.12 16.83 -7.57
N ALA A 26 2.06 16.34 -6.78
CA ALA A 26 3.04 17.14 -6.05
C ALA A 26 4.33 17.39 -6.85
N GLY A 27 4.37 17.03 -8.14
CA GLY A 27 5.56 17.18 -8.99
C GLY A 27 6.65 16.13 -8.75
N ILE A 28 6.32 15.02 -8.09
CA ILE A 28 7.24 13.95 -7.72
C ILE A 28 6.97 12.71 -8.57
N THR A 29 8.01 11.99 -8.95
CA THR A 29 7.89 10.67 -9.55
C THR A 29 8.48 9.63 -8.60
N LEU A 30 7.67 8.67 -8.17
CA LEU A 30 8.13 7.55 -7.36
C LEU A 30 8.29 6.31 -8.25
N SER A 31 9.43 6.20 -8.94
CA SER A 31 9.72 5.10 -9.88
C SER A 31 10.41 3.90 -9.24
N ASP A 32 11.15 4.11 -8.15
CA ASP A 32 12.12 3.14 -7.63
C ASP A 32 11.58 2.36 -6.42
N TRP A 33 10.29 2.05 -6.42
CA TRP A 33 9.66 1.24 -5.37
C TRP A 33 9.71 -0.25 -5.71
N SER A 34 9.51 -1.10 -4.71
CA SER A 34 9.40 -2.55 -4.90
C SER A 34 8.25 -3.15 -4.09
N PHE A 35 7.61 -4.18 -4.66
CA PHE A 35 6.63 -5.00 -3.96
C PHE A 35 7.32 -6.14 -3.21
N GLY A 36 7.01 -6.32 -1.93
CA GLY A 36 7.72 -7.29 -1.10
C GLY A 36 6.90 -7.87 0.04
N GLY A 37 7.61 -8.22 1.11
CA GLY A 37 7.04 -8.65 2.38
C GLY A 37 6.21 -9.94 2.31
N GLY A 38 5.19 -10.03 3.16
CA GLY A 38 4.44 -11.28 3.39
C GLY A 38 3.72 -11.80 2.15
N THR A 39 3.26 -10.88 1.29
CA THR A 39 2.47 -11.21 0.11
C THR A 39 3.31 -11.76 -1.03
N VAL A 40 4.54 -11.27 -1.21
CA VAL A 40 5.50 -11.88 -2.14
C VAL A 40 5.90 -13.29 -1.68
N LEU A 41 6.13 -13.49 -0.38
CA LEU A 41 6.44 -14.82 0.16
C LEU A 41 5.26 -15.80 -0.01
N MET A 42 4.03 -15.33 0.18
CA MET A 42 2.82 -16.10 -0.12
C MET A 42 2.78 -16.53 -1.59
N ARG A 43 2.95 -15.58 -2.52
CA ARG A 43 2.84 -15.81 -3.97
C ARG A 43 3.93 -16.73 -4.50
N ARG A 44 5.18 -16.54 -4.07
CA ARG A 44 6.35 -17.24 -4.64
C ARG A 44 6.65 -18.57 -3.97
N TYR A 45 6.41 -18.67 -2.66
CA TYR A 45 6.83 -19.82 -1.86
C TYR A 45 5.69 -20.52 -1.12
N ARG A 46 4.44 -20.04 -1.25
CA ARG A 46 3.27 -20.55 -0.49
C ARG A 46 3.52 -20.59 1.02
N HIS A 47 4.37 -19.68 1.51
CA HIS A 47 4.92 -19.74 2.86
C HIS A 47 3.85 -19.54 3.95
N ARG A 48 2.93 -18.59 3.77
CA ARG A 48 1.75 -18.37 4.61
C ARG A 48 0.72 -17.54 3.86
N PHE A 49 -0.52 -17.51 4.36
CA PHE A 49 -1.52 -16.56 3.89
C PHE A 49 -1.17 -15.13 4.33
N SER A 50 -1.28 -14.17 3.41
CA SER A 50 -1.08 -12.73 3.66
C SER A 50 -2.33 -11.95 3.29
N ARG A 51 -2.68 -10.96 4.11
CA ARG A 51 -3.85 -10.08 3.91
C ARG A 51 -3.47 -8.64 3.60
N ASP A 52 -2.17 -8.33 3.64
CA ASP A 52 -1.63 -6.98 3.50
C ASP A 52 -0.86 -6.86 2.18
N VAL A 53 -0.34 -5.68 1.88
CA VAL A 53 0.66 -5.46 0.82
C VAL A 53 1.79 -4.61 1.39
N ASP A 54 3.03 -4.98 1.10
CA ASP A 54 4.21 -4.24 1.53
C ASP A 54 4.88 -3.60 0.31
N ILE A 55 4.91 -2.26 0.28
CA ILE A 55 5.64 -1.47 -0.72
C ILE A 55 6.86 -0.87 -0.05
N PHE A 56 8.04 -1.13 -0.61
CA PHE A 56 9.29 -0.56 -0.16
C PHE A 56 9.68 0.57 -1.09
N ILE A 57 9.99 1.71 -0.50
CA ILE A 57 10.46 2.91 -1.18
C ILE A 57 11.90 3.21 -0.71
N PRO A 58 12.73 3.84 -1.55
CA PRO A 58 14.16 3.99 -1.26
C PRO A 58 14.46 5.13 -0.27
N ASP A 59 13.57 6.12 -0.18
CA ASP A 59 13.74 7.30 0.69
C ASP A 59 12.48 7.53 1.56
N PRO A 60 12.60 7.55 2.91
CA PRO A 60 11.47 7.83 3.79
C PRO A 60 10.85 9.22 3.60
N GLN A 61 11.51 10.17 2.93
CA GLN A 61 10.93 11.48 2.61
C GLN A 61 9.65 11.35 1.75
N TYR A 62 9.51 10.27 0.96
CA TYR A 62 8.28 10.05 0.19
C TYR A 62 7.06 9.73 1.06
N LEU A 63 7.24 9.31 2.32
CA LEU A 63 6.13 8.92 3.20
C LEU A 63 5.16 10.08 3.47
N GLY A 64 5.67 11.32 3.53
CA GLY A 64 4.81 12.51 3.67
C GLY A 64 3.85 12.66 2.50
N TYR A 65 4.36 12.53 1.27
CA TYR A 65 3.57 12.62 0.04
C TYR A 65 2.57 11.47 -0.14
N LEU A 66 2.73 10.37 0.59
CA LEU A 66 1.81 9.23 0.56
C LEU A 66 0.82 9.25 1.73
N SER A 67 0.98 10.17 2.69
CA SER A 67 0.17 10.21 3.91
C SER A 67 -1.18 10.90 3.68
N PRO A 68 -2.28 10.43 4.32
CA PRO A 68 -3.61 11.06 4.24
C PRO A 68 -3.62 12.56 4.53
N HIS A 69 -2.76 13.05 5.43
CA HIS A 69 -2.71 14.47 5.78
C HIS A 69 -2.26 15.38 4.62
N LEU A 70 -1.49 14.86 3.67
CA LEU A 70 -0.88 15.64 2.58
C LEU A 70 -1.27 15.14 1.18
N ASN A 71 -2.12 14.11 1.11
CA ASN A 71 -2.49 13.48 -0.14
C ASN A 71 -3.98 13.06 -0.10
N ASP A 72 -4.81 13.81 -0.81
CA ASP A 72 -6.26 13.58 -0.91
C ASP A 72 -6.59 12.16 -1.37
N THR A 73 -5.79 11.56 -2.25
CA THR A 73 -5.99 10.17 -2.69
C THR A 73 -5.78 9.18 -1.54
N ALA A 74 -4.83 9.43 -0.65
CA ALA A 74 -4.64 8.62 0.56
C ALA A 74 -5.77 8.86 1.57
N GLU A 75 -6.22 10.10 1.73
CA GLU A 75 -7.32 10.49 2.62
C GLU A 75 -8.65 9.83 2.22
N GLU A 76 -8.96 9.80 0.92
CA GLU A 76 -10.13 9.10 0.37
C GLU A 76 -10.08 7.58 0.62
N MET A 77 -8.86 7.00 0.67
CA MET A 77 -8.68 5.57 0.93
C MET A 77 -8.91 5.22 2.39
N THR A 78 -8.39 6.03 3.33
CA THR A 78 -8.56 5.80 4.77
C THR A 78 -8.17 7.03 5.61
N ASP A 79 -8.89 7.20 6.72
CA ASP A 79 -8.56 8.09 7.82
C ASP A 79 -7.82 7.37 8.97
N ASP A 80 -7.79 6.03 8.95
CA ASP A 80 -7.10 5.18 9.92
C ASP A 80 -5.69 4.83 9.42
N TYR A 81 -4.70 5.57 9.92
CA TYR A 81 -3.32 5.40 9.54
C TYR A 81 -2.34 5.67 10.68
N THR A 82 -1.13 5.14 10.54
CA THR A 82 0.02 5.46 11.38
C THR A 82 1.16 5.92 10.49
N LEU A 83 1.65 7.14 10.73
CA LEU A 83 2.87 7.66 10.11
C LEU A 83 3.99 7.69 11.16
N GLN A 84 5.13 7.08 10.82
CA GLN A 84 6.38 7.17 11.59
C GLN A 84 7.52 7.55 10.65
N ALA A 85 8.71 7.80 11.23
CA ALA A 85 9.88 8.27 10.48
C ALA A 85 10.30 7.32 9.32
N ASN A 86 10.01 6.02 9.43
CA ASN A 86 10.46 4.99 8.50
C ASN A 86 9.33 4.17 7.87
N PHE A 87 8.07 4.39 8.25
CA PHE A 87 6.95 3.70 7.62
C PHE A 87 5.66 4.52 7.67
N LEU A 88 4.79 4.24 6.71
CA LEU A 88 3.39 4.63 6.69
C LEU A 88 2.56 3.36 6.64
N LYS A 89 1.63 3.21 7.59
CA LYS A 89 0.67 2.11 7.63
C LYS A 89 -0.73 2.66 7.39
N LEU A 90 -1.38 2.21 6.33
CA LEU A 90 -2.77 2.55 5.99
C LEU A 90 -3.66 1.35 6.30
N LEU A 91 -4.70 1.54 7.12
CA LEU A 91 -5.65 0.49 7.47
C LEU A 91 -6.88 0.59 6.55
N SER A 92 -7.25 -0.52 5.90
CA SER A 92 -8.44 -0.53 5.06
C SER A 92 -9.65 -1.10 5.82
N ASN A 93 -10.59 -0.22 6.18
CA ASN A 93 -11.81 -0.60 6.90
C ASN A 93 -12.98 -1.00 5.99
N ARG A 94 -12.79 -0.98 4.66
CA ARG A 94 -13.80 -1.41 3.68
C ARG A 94 -13.33 -2.63 2.90
N PHE A 95 -13.62 -3.82 3.42
CA PHE A 95 -13.84 -5.01 2.60
C PHE A 95 -15.35 -5.17 2.38
N SER A 96 -15.95 -4.26 1.61
CA SER A 96 -17.25 -4.55 0.99
C SER A 96 -16.94 -5.41 -0.23
N VAL A 97 -17.06 -6.72 -0.05
CA VAL A 97 -17.14 -7.70 -1.15
C VAL A 97 -18.55 -7.66 -1.72
#